data_AF-A0A7C2J7B1-F1
#
_entry.id   AF-A0A7C2J7B1-F1
#
_cell.length_a   1.000
_cell.length_b   1.000
_cell.length_c   1.000
_cell.angle_alpha   90.00
_cell.angle_beta   90.00
_cell.angle_gamma   90.00
#
_symmetry.space_group_name_H-M   'P 1'
#
loop_
_entity.id
_entity.type
_entity.pdbx_description
1 polymer ?
#
loop_
_entity_poly.entity_id
_entity_poly.type
_entity_poly.pdbx_seq_one_letter_code
_entity_poly.pdbx_strand_id
1 'polypeptide(L)'
;YVKAMGLSLEDKGIVQVSMNLVNYQKTPIHRAVELIKAEAARYGVLVKECELVGMVPIQALEEVVSYYLQLPGFNAKQIIEYHLLPE
;
A
#
# COMPACT_ATOMS: atom_id res chain seq x y z
N TYR A 1 -14.85 1.03 1.07
CA TYR A 1 -13.83 1.88 0.43
C TYR A 1 -12.75 1.08 -0.30
N VAL A 2 -12.80 -0.25 -0.22
CA VAL A 2 -11.91 -1.15 -0.94
C VAL A 2 -12.76 -2.06 -1.81
N LYS A 3 -12.28 -2.38 -3.01
CA LYS A 3 -12.79 -3.47 -3.84
C LYS A 3 -11.63 -4.42 -4.05
N ALA A 4 -11.77 -5.70 -3.70
CA ALA A 4 -10.67 -6.65 -3.76
C ALA A 4 -11.14 -8.01 -4.30
N MET A 5 -10.21 -8.74 -4.91
CA MET A 5 -10.42 -10.11 -5.39
C MET A 5 -9.12 -10.92 -5.28
N GLY A 6 -9.26 -12.24 -5.18
CA GLY A 6 -8.13 -13.16 -5.31
C GLY A 6 -7.84 -13.46 -6.78
N LEU A 7 -6.56 -13.50 -7.14
CA LEU A 7 -6.07 -13.89 -8.46
C LEU A 7 -5.02 -14.98 -8.31
N SER A 8 -5.04 -15.96 -9.23
CA SER A 8 -3.94 -16.92 -9.39
C SER A 8 -2.96 -16.39 -10.43
N LEU A 9 -1.68 -16.37 -10.11
CA LEU A 9 -0.59 -16.04 -11.04
C LEU A 9 0.20 -17.33 -11.29
N GLU A 10 -0.31 -18.14 -12.21
CA GLU A 10 0.17 -19.51 -12.47
C GLU A 10 1.64 -19.55 -12.90
N ASP A 11 2.07 -18.58 -13.69
CA ASP A 11 3.45 -18.40 -14.16
C ASP A 11 4.44 -18.15 -13.02
N LYS A 12 3.99 -17.55 -11.92
CA LYS A 12 4.77 -17.27 -10.72
C LYS A 12 4.54 -18.30 -9.60
N GLY A 13 3.58 -19.20 -9.76
CA GLY A 13 3.20 -20.17 -8.73
C GLY A 13 2.69 -19.54 -7.43
N ILE A 14 2.07 -18.35 -7.51
CA ILE A 14 1.56 -17.61 -6.34
C ILE A 14 0.11 -17.19 -6.54
N VAL A 15 -0.55 -16.84 -5.44
CA VAL A 15 -1.84 -16.14 -5.44
C VAL A 15 -1.64 -14.69 -4.98
N GLN A 16 -2.49 -13.80 -5.47
CA GLN A 16 -2.44 -12.37 -5.16
C GLN A 16 -3.80 -11.86 -4.72
N VAL A 17 -3.81 -11.01 -3.70
CA VAL A 17 -4.97 -10.18 -3.37
C VAL A 17 -4.86 -8.91 -4.20
N SER A 18 -5.61 -8.84 -5.30
CA SER A 18 -5.74 -7.61 -6.09
C SER A 18 -6.75 -6.69 -5.44
N MET A 19 -6.40 -5.42 -5.26
CA MET A 19 -7.28 -4.46 -4.59
C MET A 19 -7.21 -3.06 -5.19
N ASN A 20 -8.38 -2.46 -5.32
CA ASN A 20 -8.57 -1.04 -5.60
C ASN A 20 -9.01 -0.32 -4.32
N LEU A 21 -8.17 0.59 -3.85
CA LEU A 21 -8.50 1.51 -2.75
C LEU A 21 -9.28 2.71 -3.31
N VAL A 22 -10.60 2.55 -3.44
CA VAL A 22 -11.51 3.58 -3.98
C VAL A 22 -11.46 4.88 -3.17
N ASN A 23 -11.10 4.80 -1.89
CA ASN A 23 -10.78 5.98 -1.08
C ASN A 23 -9.64 5.63 -0.09
N TYR A 24 -8.41 6.02 -0.46
CA TYR A 24 -7.22 5.76 0.36
C TYR A 24 -7.19 6.55 1.67
N GLN A 25 -7.89 7.68 1.76
CA GLN A 25 -7.94 8.48 3.00
C GLN A 25 -8.75 7.78 4.09
N LYS A 26 -9.79 7.02 3.70
CA LYS A 26 -10.58 6.21 4.63
C LYS A 26 -10.00 4.82 4.87
N THR A 27 -9.30 4.27 3.89
CA THR A 27 -8.54 3.01 4.04
C THR A 27 -7.13 3.20 3.51
N PRO A 28 -6.19 3.67 4.37
CA PRO A 28 -4.80 3.86 3.99
C PRO A 28 -4.16 2.55 3.52
N ILE A 29 -3.18 2.66 2.63
CA ILE A 29 -2.48 1.51 2.01
C ILE A 29 -1.91 0.60 3.10
N HIS A 30 -1.19 1.16 4.08
CA HIS A 30 -0.58 0.39 5.16
C HIS A 30 -1.62 -0.44 5.92
N ARG A 31 -2.80 0.13 6.21
CA ARG A 31 -3.88 -0.57 6.94
C ARG A 31 -4.41 -1.76 6.16
N ALA A 32 -4.62 -1.62 4.85
CA ALA A 32 -5.08 -2.72 4.01
C ALA A 32 -4.03 -3.84 3.96
N VAL A 33 -2.75 -3.48 3.76
CA VAL A 33 -1.63 -4.44 3.69
C VAL A 33 -1.45 -5.19 5.01
N GLU A 34 -1.44 -4.48 6.15
CA GLU A 34 -1.26 -5.11 7.46
C GLU A 34 -2.43 -6.03 7.83
N LEU A 35 -3.67 -5.68 7.45
CA LEU A 35 -4.82 -6.55 7.63
C LEU A 35 -4.69 -7.84 6.80
N ILE A 36 -4.25 -7.73 5.55
CA ILE A 36 -4.02 -8.91 4.68
C ILE A 36 -2.90 -9.79 5.26
N LYS A 37 -1.79 -9.20 5.73
CA LYS A 37 -0.71 -9.94 6.39
C LYS A 37 -1.19 -10.66 7.64
N ALA A 38 -1.95 -9.98 8.49
CA ALA A 38 -2.50 -10.57 9.71
C ALA A 38 -3.46 -11.73 9.38
N GLU A 39 -4.31 -11.59 8.37
CA GLU A 39 -5.22 -12.65 7.97
C GLU A 39 -4.47 -13.83 7.34
N ALA A 40 -3.53 -13.59 6.43
CA ALA A 40 -2.73 -14.65 5.81
C ALA A 40 -1.90 -15.45 6.84
N ALA A 41 -1.34 -14.75 7.83
CA ALA A 41 -0.57 -15.38 8.91
C ALA A 41 -1.40 -16.38 9.73
N ARG A 42 -2.71 -16.16 9.89
CA ARG A 42 -3.62 -17.12 10.57
C ARG A 42 -3.71 -18.47 9.85
N TYR A 43 -3.41 -18.50 8.55
CA TYR A 43 -3.35 -19.71 7.73
C TYR A 43 -1.92 -20.19 7.46
N GLY A 44 -0.91 -19.61 8.13
CA GLY A 44 0.50 -19.94 7.90
C GLY A 44 1.03 -19.48 6.53
N VAL A 45 0.36 -18.53 5.89
CA VAL A 45 0.76 -17.96 4.60
C VAL A 45 1.47 -16.64 4.83
N LEU A 46 2.62 -16.44 4.16
CA LEU A 46 3.37 -15.19 4.20
C LEU A 46 3.04 -14.34 2.97
N VAL A 47 2.87 -13.03 3.18
CA VAL A 47 2.81 -12.06 2.08
C VAL A 47 4.24 -11.79 1.61
N LYS A 48 4.58 -12.23 0.40
CA LYS A 48 5.91 -12.10 -0.18
C LYS A 48 6.28 -10.65 -0.53
N GLU A 49 5.41 -9.97 -1.26
CA GLU A 49 5.63 -8.62 -1.79
C GLU A 49 4.30 -7.92 -2.09
N CYS A 50 4.37 -6.62 -2.38
CA CYS A 50 3.25 -5.83 -2.91
C CYS A 50 3.64 -5.23 -4.25
N GLU A 51 2.67 -5.11 -5.15
CA GLU A 51 2.83 -4.46 -6.44
C GLU A 51 1.90 -3.25 -6.51
N LEU A 52 2.44 -2.10 -6.94
CA LEU A 52 1.64 -0.93 -7.28
C LEU A 52 1.36 -0.91 -8.78
N VAL A 53 0.09 -0.94 -9.15
CA VAL A 53 -0.32 -0.83 -10.55
C VAL A 53 -0.65 0.62 -10.88
N GLY A 54 0.11 1.22 -11.79
CA GLY A 54 -0.09 2.60 -12.26
C GLY A 54 0.52 3.65 -11.33
N MET A 55 -0.17 4.78 -11.19
CA MET A 55 0.27 5.93 -10.40
C MET A 55 -0.45 6.00 -9.06
N VAL A 56 0.18 6.63 -8.07
CA VAL A 56 -0.37 6.84 -6.73
C VAL A 56 -0.22 8.30 -6.30
N PRO A 57 -1.20 8.90 -5.59
CA PRO A 57 -1.02 10.21 -4.99
C PRO A 57 0.07 10.20 -3.93
N ILE A 58 0.90 11.25 -3.87
CA ILE A 58 2.00 11.35 -2.89
C ILE A 58 1.50 11.24 -1.44
N GLN A 59 0.32 11.81 -1.16
CA GLN A 59 -0.31 11.78 0.17
C GLN A 59 -0.63 10.35 0.63
N ALA A 60 -0.92 9.43 -0.30
CA ALA A 60 -1.14 8.04 0.06
C ALA A 60 0.18 7.36 0.49
N LEU A 61 1.32 7.79 -0.05
CA LEU A 61 2.64 7.32 0.35
C LEU A 61 3.12 7.97 1.66
N GLU A 62 2.75 9.23 1.92
CA GLU A 62 3.03 9.88 3.22
C GLU A 62 2.50 9.05 4.40
N GLU A 63 1.26 8.55 4.29
CA GLU A 63 0.64 7.68 5.30
C GLU A 63 1.36 6.33 5.43
N VAL A 64 1.96 5.80 4.35
CA VAL A 64 2.74 4.56 4.38
C VAL A 64 4.06 4.80 5.13
N VAL A 65 4.79 5.86 4.76
CA VAL A 65 6.06 6.23 5.38
C VAL A 65 5.87 6.54 6.86
N SER A 66 4.87 7.38 7.18
CA SER A 66 4.52 7.75 8.55
C SER A 66 4.24 6.52 9.42
N TYR A 67 3.43 5.57 8.91
CA TYR A 67 3.07 4.35 9.63
C TYR A 67 4.28 3.41 9.85
N TYR A 68 4.99 3.02 8.78
CA TYR A 68 6.04 2.02 8.88
C TYR A 68 7.32 2.54 9.54
N LEU A 69 7.66 3.83 9.39
CA LEU A 69 8.81 4.43 10.04
C LEU A 69 8.48 5.04 11.41
N GLN A 70 7.19 5.07 11.80
CA GLN A 70 6.71 5.70 13.02
C GLN A 70 7.13 7.18 13.12
N LEU A 71 6.92 7.93 12.04
CA LEU A 71 7.27 9.35 11.93
C LEU A 71 6.01 10.22 12.04
N PRO A 72 5.52 10.50 13.27
CA PRO A 72 4.34 11.34 13.44
C PRO A 72 4.61 12.75 12.88
N GLY A 73 3.69 13.26 12.06
CA GLY A 73 3.82 14.57 11.44
C GLY A 73 4.72 14.62 10.20
N PHE A 74 5.14 13.46 9.67
CA PHE A 74 5.75 13.40 8.34
C PHE A 74 4.83 14.06 7.30
N ASN A 75 5.43 14.86 6.42
CA ASN A 75 4.73 15.63 5.40
C ASN A 75 5.49 15.52 4.07
N ALA A 76 4.79 15.39 2.94
CA ALA A 76 5.43 15.30 1.62
C ALA A 76 6.32 16.49 1.27
N LYS A 77 6.13 17.66 1.88
CA LYS A 77 7.04 18.81 1.73
C LYS A 77 8.46 18.53 2.23
N GLN A 78 8.69 17.45 2.97
CA GLN A 78 10.03 17.00 3.36
C GLN A 78 10.71 16.14 2.29
N ILE A 79 10.00 15.78 1.20
CA ILE A 79 10.54 15.03 0.07
C ILE A 79 11.21 16.01 -0.90
N ILE A 80 12.46 15.73 -1.28
CA ILE A 80 13.28 16.64 -2.08
C ILE A 80 12.61 16.96 -3.42
N GLU A 81 12.04 15.95 -4.08
CA GLU A 81 11.37 16.06 -5.38
C GLU A 81 10.21 17.06 -5.38
N TYR A 82 9.58 17.31 -4.22
CA TYR A 82 8.52 18.32 -4.08
C TYR A 82 9.03 19.75 -4.33
N HIS A 83 10.34 19.98 -4.21
CA HIS A 83 10.99 21.29 -4.43
C HIS A 83 11.75 21.36 -5.75
N LEU A 84 11.78 20.28 -6.54
CA LEU A 84 12.48 20.23 -7.83
C LEU A 84 11.57 20.59 -9.01
N LEU A 85 10.26 20.48 -8.83
CA LEU A 85 9.30 20.76 -9.90
C LEU A 85 8.94 22.26 -9.90
N PRO A 86 9.04 22.96 -11.04
CA PRO A 86 8.51 24.31 -11.16
C PRO A 86 6.98 24.29 -11.01
N GLU A 87 6.43 25.36 -10.41
CA GLU A 87 4.97 25.56 -10.31
C GLU A 87 4.24 25.51 -11.66
#